data_AF-S5RHN7-F1
#
_entry.id   AF-S5RHN7-F1
#
_cell.length_a   1.000
_cell.length_b   1.000
_cell.length_c   1.000
_cell.angle_alpha   90.00
_cell.angle_beta   90.00
_cell.angle_gamma   90.00
#
_symmetry.space_group_name_H-M   'P 1'
#
loop_
_entity.id
_entity.type
_entity.pdbx_description
1 polymer ?
#
loop_
_entity_poly.entity_id
_entity_poly.type
_entity_poly.pdbx_seq_one_letter_code
_entity_poly.pdbx_strand_id
1 'polypeptide(L)'
;IKTGNTLPMRNIPVGSTVHNVEMKPGKGGQLARSAGAYVQIVAREGAYVTLRLRSGEMRKVESDCRATLGEVGNAEHMLRVLGKAGAARWRGVRPTVRGTAMNPVDHPHGGGEGRN
;
A
#
# COMPACT_ATOMS: atom_id res chain seq x y z
N ILE A 1 -3.87 -4.58 -25.37
CA ILE A 1 -4.23 -4.42 -23.93
C ILE A 1 -3.94 -2.97 -23.56
N LYS A 2 -4.91 -2.24 -22.99
CA LYS A 2 -4.80 -0.81 -22.68
C LYS A 2 -4.87 -0.58 -21.17
N THR A 3 -4.25 0.50 -20.70
CA THR A 3 -4.31 0.95 -19.29
C THR A 3 -5.77 1.18 -18.87
N GLY A 4 -6.09 0.83 -17.62
CA GLY A 4 -7.44 0.91 -17.05
C GLY A 4 -8.31 -0.35 -17.27
N ASN A 5 -7.93 -1.24 -18.18
CA ASN A 5 -8.68 -2.49 -18.37
C ASN A 5 -8.43 -3.46 -17.20
N THR A 6 -9.50 -4.12 -16.73
CA THR A 6 -9.42 -5.14 -15.68
C THR A 6 -9.56 -6.53 -16.27
N LEU A 7 -8.51 -7.33 -16.16
CA LEU A 7 -8.38 -8.65 -16.77
C LEU A 7 -7.97 -9.70 -15.72
N PRO A 8 -8.31 -10.98 -15.89
CA PRO A 8 -7.67 -12.07 -15.15
C PRO A 8 -6.16 -12.04 -15.38
N MET A 9 -5.36 -12.32 -14.35
CA MET A 9 -3.91 -12.25 -14.45
C MET A 9 -3.32 -13.17 -15.51
N ARG A 10 -3.97 -14.28 -15.83
CA ARG A 10 -3.63 -15.16 -16.98
C ARG A 10 -3.61 -14.45 -18.34
N ASN A 11 -4.34 -13.35 -18.51
CA ASN A 11 -4.44 -12.62 -19.77
C ASN A 11 -3.54 -11.37 -19.82
N ILE A 12 -2.83 -11.05 -18.73
CA ILE A 12 -1.98 -9.85 -18.65
C ILE A 12 -0.53 -10.22 -18.98
N PRO A 13 0.21 -9.52 -19.85
CA PRO A 13 1.59 -9.86 -20.17
C PRO A 13 2.50 -9.80 -18.95
N VAL A 14 3.45 -10.73 -18.84
CA VAL A 14 4.52 -10.67 -17.82
C VAL A 14 5.35 -9.40 -18.04
N GLY A 15 5.79 -8.76 -16.96
CA GLY A 15 6.49 -7.48 -16.97
C GLY A 15 5.56 -6.26 -16.86
N SER A 16 4.25 -6.43 -17.10
CA SER A 16 3.27 -5.35 -17.00
C SER A 16 3.11 -4.84 -15.55
N THR A 17 2.85 -3.55 -15.42
CA THR A 17 2.43 -2.93 -14.17
C THR A 17 0.91 -3.01 -14.02
N VAL A 18 0.45 -3.40 -12.83
CA VAL A 18 -0.96 -3.57 -12.49
C VAL A 18 -1.25 -3.01 -11.11
N HIS A 19 -2.51 -2.65 -10.86
CA HIS A 19 -3.01 -2.23 -9.57
C HIS A 19 -4.36 -2.91 -9.28
N ASN A 20 -4.88 -2.70 -8.06
CA ASN A 20 -6.16 -3.27 -7.62
C ASN A 20 -6.25 -4.80 -7.78
N VAL A 21 -5.23 -5.49 -7.26
CA VAL A 21 -5.05 -6.93 -7.42
C VAL A 21 -5.84 -7.72 -6.37
N GLU A 22 -6.57 -8.76 -6.79
CA GLU A 22 -7.21 -9.71 -5.88
C GLU A 22 -6.20 -10.65 -5.21
N MET A 23 -6.43 -11.06 -3.95
CA MET A 23 -5.63 -12.12 -3.32
C MET A 23 -6.22 -13.53 -3.51
N LYS A 24 -7.53 -13.59 -3.75
CA LYS A 24 -8.28 -14.81 -4.06
C LYS A 24 -9.28 -14.47 -5.17
N PRO A 25 -9.58 -15.39 -6.09
CA PRO A 25 -10.52 -15.12 -7.18
C PRO A 25 -11.87 -14.68 -6.64
N GLY A 26 -12.38 -13.54 -7.14
CA GLY A 26 -13.71 -13.03 -6.77
C GLY A 26 -13.81 -12.38 -5.40
N LYS A 27 -12.71 -12.27 -4.64
CA LYS A 27 -12.69 -11.55 -3.35
C LYS A 27 -12.56 -10.03 -3.51
N GLY A 28 -12.45 -9.54 -4.75
CA GLY A 28 -12.22 -8.14 -5.05
C GLY A 28 -10.76 -7.72 -4.83
N GLY A 29 -10.38 -6.56 -5.39
CA GLY A 29 -9.02 -6.06 -5.32
C GLY A 29 -8.66 -5.64 -3.89
N GLN A 30 -7.54 -6.18 -3.38
CA GLN A 30 -7.06 -5.95 -2.02
C GLN A 30 -5.66 -5.31 -2.01
N LEU A 31 -4.83 -5.60 -3.01
CA LEU A 31 -3.45 -5.12 -3.11
C LEU A 31 -3.34 -3.92 -4.07
N ALA A 32 -2.37 -3.03 -3.79
CA ALA A 32 -2.06 -1.83 -4.56
C ALA A 32 -3.28 -0.96 -4.91
N ARG A 33 -3.89 -0.38 -3.85
CA ARG A 33 -5.04 0.54 -3.95
C ARG A 33 -4.72 1.98 -3.57
N SER A 34 -3.59 2.20 -2.90
CA SER A 34 -3.18 3.52 -2.43
C SER A 34 -2.76 4.41 -3.61
N ALA A 35 -2.83 5.73 -3.43
CA ALA A 35 -2.38 6.69 -4.43
C ALA A 35 -0.96 6.40 -4.92
N GLY A 36 -0.75 6.40 -6.24
CA GLY A 36 0.52 6.04 -6.87
C GLY A 36 0.93 4.57 -6.75
N ALA A 37 0.14 3.67 -6.16
CA ALA A 37 0.54 2.28 -5.97
C ALA A 37 0.46 1.47 -7.28
N TYR A 38 1.40 0.54 -7.43
CA TYR A 38 1.41 -0.46 -8.49
C TYR A 38 2.12 -1.73 -8.01
N VAL A 39 1.95 -2.80 -8.77
CA VAL A 39 2.58 -4.11 -8.63
C VAL A 39 3.08 -4.53 -10.00
N GLN A 40 4.20 -5.24 -10.06
CA GLN A 40 4.69 -5.80 -11.31
C GLN A 40 4.47 -7.31 -11.36
N ILE A 41 3.99 -7.81 -12.50
CA ILE A 41 3.95 -9.25 -12.76
C ILE A 41 5.34 -9.69 -13.18
N VAL A 42 5.99 -10.55 -12.38
CA VAL A 42 7.37 -10.99 -12.64
C VAL A 42 7.42 -12.32 -13.37
N ALA A 43 6.57 -13.26 -12.98
CA ALA A 43 6.53 -14.57 -13.58
C ALA A 43 5.11 -15.14 -13.56
N ARG A 44 4.85 -16.09 -14.45
CA ARG A 44 3.64 -16.91 -14.45
C ARG A 44 4.05 -18.37 -14.53
N GLU A 45 3.64 -19.14 -13.54
CA GLU A 45 3.97 -20.56 -13.38
C GLU A 45 2.67 -21.34 -13.15
N GLY A 46 2.16 -21.99 -14.21
CA GLY A 46 0.95 -22.79 -14.15
C GLY A 46 -0.25 -22.03 -13.59
N ALA A 47 -0.76 -22.48 -12.43
CA ALA A 47 -1.91 -21.90 -11.75
C ALA A 47 -1.59 -20.61 -10.95
N TYR A 48 -0.32 -20.22 -10.84
CA TYR A 48 0.09 -19.08 -10.04
C TYR A 48 0.83 -18.02 -10.86
N VAL A 49 0.70 -16.78 -10.40
CA VAL A 49 1.37 -15.60 -10.91
C VAL A 49 2.18 -14.99 -9.77
N THR A 50 3.46 -14.76 -10.03
CA THR A 50 4.37 -14.14 -9.07
C THR A 50 4.35 -12.64 -9.28
N LEU A 51 3.99 -11.92 -8.23
CA LEU A 51 3.87 -10.48 -8.16
C LEU A 51 4.98 -9.89 -7.31
N ARG A 52 5.56 -8.79 -7.78
CA ARG A 52 6.46 -7.93 -6.98
C ARG A 52 5.69 -6.75 -6.44
N LEU A 53 5.45 -6.74 -5.14
CA LEU A 53 4.77 -5.66 -4.44
C LEU A 53 5.69 -4.45 -4.28
N ARG A 54 5.11 -3.25 -4.15
CA ARG A 54 5.86 -2.02 -3.83
C ARG A 54 6.57 -2.09 -2.48
N SER A 55 6.14 -2.95 -1.57
CA SER A 55 6.86 -3.26 -0.31
C SER A 55 8.18 -3.99 -0.53
N GLY A 56 8.47 -4.48 -1.76
CA GLY A 56 9.60 -5.35 -2.07
C GLY A 56 9.30 -6.84 -1.90
N GLU A 57 8.18 -7.18 -1.27
CA GLU A 57 7.72 -8.57 -1.12
C GLU A 57 7.38 -9.19 -2.49
N MET A 58 7.86 -10.41 -2.68
CA MET A 58 7.50 -11.28 -3.81
C MET A 58 6.41 -12.24 -3.35
N ARG A 59 5.27 -12.23 -4.01
CA ARG A 59 4.10 -13.00 -3.60
C ARG A 59 3.47 -13.75 -4.75
N LYS A 60 3.11 -15.01 -4.51
CA LYS A 60 2.34 -15.84 -5.45
C LYS A 60 0.85 -15.62 -5.24
N VAL A 61 0.12 -15.45 -6.34
CA VAL A 61 -1.34 -15.29 -6.39
C VAL A 61 -1.90 -16.19 -7.49
N GLU A 62 -3.11 -16.71 -7.33
CA GLU A 62 -3.75 -17.54 -8.35
C GLU A 62 -3.94 -16.79 -9.68
N SER A 63 -3.75 -17.46 -10.80
CA SER A 63 -3.78 -16.87 -12.14
C SER A 63 -5.16 -16.38 -12.58
N ASP A 64 -6.22 -16.89 -11.93
CA ASP A 64 -7.61 -16.47 -12.13
C ASP A 64 -7.99 -15.19 -11.37
N CYS A 65 -7.14 -14.73 -10.44
CA CYS A 65 -7.33 -13.44 -9.78
C CYS A 65 -7.30 -12.31 -10.81
N ARG A 66 -8.16 -11.30 -10.60
CA ARG A 66 -8.23 -10.13 -11.47
C ARG A 66 -7.24 -9.04 -11.05
N ALA A 67 -6.78 -8.28 -12.02
CA ALA A 67 -5.97 -7.10 -11.81
C ALA A 67 -6.29 -6.05 -12.87
N THR A 68 -6.08 -4.78 -12.54
CA THR A 68 -6.28 -3.65 -13.45
C THR A 68 -4.94 -3.19 -13.99
N LEU A 69 -4.85 -3.00 -15.32
CA LEU A 69 -3.60 -2.60 -15.96
C LEU A 69 -3.26 -1.13 -15.66
N GLY A 70 -1.99 -0.86 -15.36
CA GLY A 70 -1.47 0.46 -15.03
C GLY A 70 -1.28 0.66 -13.53
N GLU A 71 -1.14 1.91 -13.12
CA GLU A 71 -0.93 2.33 -11.73
C GLU A 71 -2.12 3.14 -11.20
N VAL A 72 -2.24 3.22 -9.86
CA VAL A 72 -3.18 4.14 -9.23
C VAL A 72 -2.70 5.57 -9.46
N GLY A 73 -3.60 6.46 -9.88
CA GLY A 73 -3.28 7.88 -10.08
C GLY A 73 -2.85 8.60 -8.80
N ASN A 74 -2.54 9.90 -8.94
CA ASN A 74 -2.07 10.76 -7.84
C ASN A 74 -0.74 10.28 -7.23
N ALA A 75 0.26 10.02 -8.06
CA ALA A 75 1.59 9.57 -7.62
C ALA A 75 2.29 10.57 -6.68
N GLU A 76 2.01 11.86 -6.85
CA GLU A 76 2.59 12.96 -6.07
C GLU A 76 1.92 13.16 -4.70
N HIS A 77 0.97 12.30 -4.31
CA HIS A 77 0.27 12.42 -3.03
C HIS A 77 1.23 12.52 -1.82
N MET A 78 2.39 11.86 -1.90
CA MET A 78 3.41 11.87 -0.86
C MET A 78 4.11 13.24 -0.69
N LEU A 79 4.16 14.06 -1.75
CA LEU A 79 4.81 15.37 -1.73
C LEU A 79 3.96 16.45 -1.05
N ARG A 80 2.70 16.15 -0.74
CA ARG A 80 1.78 17.11 -0.14
C ARG A 80 2.19 17.46 1.30
N VAL A 81 2.49 18.74 1.52
CA VAL A 81 2.73 19.31 2.86
C VAL A 81 1.42 19.82 3.47
N LEU A 82 1.14 19.46 4.73
CA LEU A 82 -0.10 19.88 5.42
C LEU A 82 -0.07 21.35 5.90
N GLY A 83 1.12 21.93 6.09
CA GLY A 83 1.36 23.35 6.39
C GLY A 83 0.97 23.80 7.80
N LYS A 84 -0.09 23.26 8.39
CA LYS A 84 -0.56 23.62 9.75
C LYS A 84 -1.04 22.41 10.54
N ALA A 85 -0.93 22.48 11.86
CA ALA A 85 -1.39 21.40 12.76
C ALA A 85 -2.88 21.06 12.58
N GLY A 86 -3.74 22.07 12.37
CA GLY A 86 -5.17 21.87 12.16
C GLY A 86 -5.53 21.04 10.92
N ALA A 87 -4.67 21.04 9.89
CA ALA A 87 -4.92 20.24 8.68
C ALA A 87 -4.83 18.74 8.94
N ALA A 88 -4.02 18.30 9.92
CA ALA A 88 -4.02 16.91 10.37
C ALA A 88 -5.33 16.54 11.09
N ARG A 89 -5.87 17.47 11.89
CA ARG A 89 -7.14 17.28 12.62
C ARG A 89 -8.33 17.11 11.68
N TRP A 90 -8.39 17.85 10.58
CA TRP A 90 -9.43 17.72 9.55
C TRP A 90 -9.46 16.33 8.90
N ARG A 91 -8.34 15.60 8.92
CA ARG A 91 -8.23 14.22 8.43
C ARG A 91 -8.54 13.17 9.50
N GLY A 92 -9.03 13.58 10.67
CA GLY A 92 -9.35 12.68 11.78
C GLY A 92 -8.15 12.24 12.63
N VAL A 93 -6.93 12.75 12.36
CA VAL A 93 -5.74 12.40 13.16
C VAL A 93 -5.68 13.28 14.40
N ARG A 94 -5.69 12.67 15.59
CA ARG A 94 -5.52 13.34 16.88
C ARG A 94 -4.02 13.50 17.20
N PRO A 95 -3.63 14.51 18.00
CA PRO A 95 -2.24 14.64 18.44
C PRO A 95 -1.81 13.41 19.24
N THR A 96 -0.63 12.88 18.93
CA THR A 96 0.03 11.80 19.66
C THR A 96 1.10 12.37 20.57
N VAL A 97 1.09 12.00 21.86
CA VAL A 97 2.08 12.43 22.84
C VAL A 97 3.24 11.43 22.84
N ARG A 98 4.49 11.92 22.86
CA ARG A 98 5.68 11.06 22.93
C ARG A 98 5.80 10.43 24.31
N GLY A 99 6.21 9.16 24.39
CA GLY A 99 6.42 8.45 25.66
C GLY A 99 7.39 9.15 26.62
N THR A 100 8.43 9.81 26.11
CA THR A 100 9.40 10.60 26.89
C THR A 100 8.77 11.81 27.61
N ALA A 101 7.60 12.27 27.17
CA ALA A 101 6.88 13.37 27.83
C ALA A 101 5.87 12.88 28.89
N MET A 102 5.85 11.57 29.17
CA MET A 102 4.95 10.94 30.12
C MET A 102 5.67 10.54 31.42
N ASN A 103 4.91 10.08 32.41
CA ASN A 103 5.49 9.59 33.68
C ASN A 103 5.90 8.11 33.57
N PRO A 104 6.75 7.59 34.49
CA PRO A 104 7.16 6.18 34.49
C PRO A 104 6.00 5.18 34.53
N VAL A 105 4.85 5.59 35.10
CA VAL A 105 3.63 4.76 35.16
C VAL A 105 2.92 4.64 33.81
N ASP A 106 3.07 5.65 32.94
CA ASP A 106 2.33 5.77 31.69
C ASP A 106 3.10 5.17 30.50
N HIS A 107 4.44 5.25 30.50
CA HIS A 107 5.27 4.76 29.41
C HIS A 107 6.62 4.24 29.91
N PRO A 108 7.18 3.16 29.32
CA PRO A 108 8.53 2.67 29.64
C PRO A 108 9.67 3.69 29.47
N HIS A 109 9.40 4.82 28.82
CA HIS A 109 10.38 5.89 28.58
C HIS A 109 10.05 7.14 29.42
N GLY A 110 9.08 7.04 30.33
CA GLY A 110 8.60 8.17 31.12
C GLY A 110 9.45 8.41 32.37
N GLY A 111 9.47 9.66 32.81
CA GLY A 111 10.27 10.14 33.95
C GLY A 111 11.73 10.46 33.63
N GLY A 112 12.52 10.67 34.69
CA GLY A 112 13.85 11.25 34.62
C GLY A 112 13.86 12.77 34.84
N GLU A 113 15.01 13.33 35.20
CA GLU A 113 15.19 14.78 35.32
C GLU A 113 15.63 15.37 33.97
N GLY A 114 14.90 16.37 33.48
CA GLY A 114 15.19 17.01 32.20
C GLY A 114 14.81 16.18 30.97
N ARG A 115 15.49 16.40 29.84
CA ARG A 115 15.31 15.60 28.62
C ARG A 115 16.31 14.43 28.63
N ASN A 116 15.78 13.21 28.67
CA ASN A 116 16.52 11.96 28.42
C ASN A 116 16.28 11.44 27.00
#